data_AF-A0A183P3V8-F1
#
_entry.id   AF-A0A183P3V8-F1
#
_cell.length_a   1.000
_cell.length_b   1.000
_cell.length_c   1.000
_cell.angle_alpha   90.00
_cell.angle_beta   90.00
_cell.angle_gamma   90.00
#
_symmetry.space_group_name_H-M   'P 1'
#
loop_
_entity.id
_entity.type
_entity.pdbx_description
1 polymer ?
#
loop_
_entity_poly.entity_id
_entity_poly.type
_entity_poly.pdbx_seq_one_letter_code
_entity_poly.pdbx_strand_id
1 'polypeptide(L)'
;MIKYEDGHPSALAVKRLQRFLEVKHETSELLEALQSLQLPGNSDFAVRKLLIDMNSVDILLNLFDLYTLVGNYCLCTLLLNVLSRIIKGHSESVSEKHIQKLINSLSKLINELEENPSTDSKFSLIAAIYSVLHLSCTKNERNRTFIFQTQTVAQTISFFMRITELFDDLPFNTFYPALKEGCGFLRSLTLDDDLDVEFGLGSENARTIAKNDLCLEVFVKLISKILNSSNVSGISDLFQTLSTIITREELCTKFASFNGIDILMQTIYSNIKSTTLELHLSNPSTVRAACRAIRNCVSRSPELRSSFLTSDSGADTGLEKLLNSALKIPSCCDEAKAALRDLNCKVELQELWNGHSQSGLLNSS
;
A
#
# COMPACT_ATOMS: atom_id res chain seq x y z
N MET A 1 -0.58 23.15 -32.94
CA MET A 1 -1.52 23.62 -31.89
C MET A 1 -0.68 24.14 -30.74
N ILE A 2 -0.50 25.46 -30.67
CA ILE A 2 0.41 26.14 -29.75
C ILE A 2 -0.23 26.09 -28.36
N LYS A 3 -0.03 24.97 -27.66
CA LYS A 3 -0.47 24.86 -26.27
C LYS A 3 0.49 25.70 -25.44
N TYR A 4 -0.01 26.84 -24.94
CA TYR A 4 0.59 27.75 -23.95
C TYR A 4 1.53 28.84 -24.49
N GLU A 5 0.99 29.90 -25.12
CA GLU A 5 1.74 31.13 -25.45
C GLU A 5 2.32 31.83 -24.20
N ASP A 6 1.61 31.78 -23.07
CA ASP A 6 2.04 32.39 -21.79
C ASP A 6 2.77 31.41 -20.85
N GLY A 7 3.11 30.23 -21.33
CA GLY A 7 3.72 29.15 -20.54
C GLY A 7 2.71 28.25 -19.83
N HIS A 8 3.15 27.03 -19.51
CA HIS A 8 2.27 26.00 -18.92
C HIS A 8 1.71 26.46 -17.56
N PRO A 9 0.40 26.38 -17.29
CA PRO A 9 -0.21 26.86 -16.04
C PRO A 9 0.47 26.31 -14.78
N SER A 10 0.85 25.04 -14.81
CA SER A 10 1.55 24.35 -13.72
C SER A 10 2.98 24.86 -13.52
N ALA A 11 3.68 25.26 -14.59
CA ALA A 11 4.98 25.90 -14.49
C ALA A 11 4.85 27.30 -13.85
N LEU A 12 3.82 28.05 -14.22
CA LEU A 12 3.50 29.34 -13.57
C LEU A 12 3.16 29.14 -12.08
N ALA A 13 2.44 28.08 -11.73
CA ALA A 13 2.12 27.73 -10.36
C ALA A 13 3.39 27.43 -9.53
N VAL A 14 4.34 26.65 -10.04
CA VAL A 14 5.63 26.41 -9.35
C VAL A 14 6.40 27.71 -9.13
N LYS A 15 6.43 28.62 -10.12
CA LYS A 15 7.05 29.94 -9.97
C LYS A 15 6.39 30.79 -8.88
N ARG A 16 5.06 30.70 -8.73
CA ARG A 16 4.33 31.36 -7.63
C ARG A 16 4.71 30.74 -6.29
N LEU A 17 4.72 29.41 -6.18
CA LEU A 17 5.15 28.71 -4.96
C LEU A 17 6.57 29.07 -4.53
N GLN A 18 7.51 29.23 -5.48
CA GLN A 18 8.86 29.68 -5.18
C GLN A 18 8.86 31.07 -4.52
N ARG A 19 8.05 32.02 -5.04
CA ARG A 19 7.95 33.38 -4.47
C ARG A 19 7.36 33.37 -3.06
N PHE A 20 6.45 32.45 -2.77
CA PHE A 20 5.84 32.29 -1.45
C PHE A 20 6.84 31.90 -0.35
N LEU A 21 8.02 31.37 -0.70
CA LEU A 21 9.10 31.12 0.26
C LEU A 21 9.79 32.42 0.72
N GLU A 22 9.72 33.47 -0.08
CA GLU A 22 10.45 34.73 0.15
C GLU A 22 9.52 35.85 0.65
N VAL A 23 8.24 35.80 0.25
CA VAL A 23 7.28 36.87 0.49
C VAL A 23 6.06 36.33 1.25
N LYS A 24 5.62 37.10 2.25
CA LYS A 24 4.36 36.82 2.95
C LYS A 24 3.21 36.88 1.94
N HIS A 25 2.38 35.85 1.96
CA HIS A 25 1.28 35.65 1.03
C HIS A 25 0.04 35.21 1.80
N GLU A 26 -1.12 35.36 1.17
CA GLU A 26 -2.36 34.85 1.75
C GLU A 26 -2.48 33.34 1.52
N THR A 27 -3.12 32.63 2.44
CA THR A 27 -3.39 31.19 2.30
C THR A 27 -4.20 30.88 1.04
N SER A 28 -5.11 31.78 0.64
CA SER A 28 -5.90 31.69 -0.60
C SER A 28 -5.01 31.56 -1.85
N GLU A 29 -4.01 32.44 -1.99
CA GLU A 29 -3.09 32.44 -3.13
C GLU A 29 -2.28 31.15 -3.22
N LEU A 30 -1.86 30.60 -2.07
CA LEU A 30 -1.19 29.31 -2.01
C LEU A 30 -2.11 28.17 -2.45
N LEU A 31 -3.35 28.16 -1.98
CA LEU A 31 -4.33 27.14 -2.37
C LEU A 31 -4.60 27.17 -3.88
N GLU A 32 -4.73 28.36 -4.49
CA GLU A 32 -4.89 28.51 -5.95
C GLU A 32 -3.69 27.95 -6.74
N ALA A 33 -2.47 28.21 -6.26
CA ALA A 33 -1.26 27.65 -6.87
C ALA A 33 -1.23 26.12 -6.76
N LEU A 34 -1.60 25.57 -5.60
CA LEU A 34 -1.67 24.11 -5.40
C LEU A 34 -2.77 23.45 -6.23
N GLN A 35 -3.94 24.08 -6.37
CA GLN A 35 -5.02 23.61 -7.25
C GLN A 35 -4.57 23.54 -8.72
N SER A 36 -3.83 24.54 -9.19
CA SER A 36 -3.25 24.57 -10.54
C SER A 36 -2.32 23.38 -10.80
N LEU A 37 -1.60 22.91 -9.76
CA LEU A 37 -0.74 21.72 -9.83
C LEU A 37 -1.52 20.40 -9.78
N GLN A 38 -2.79 20.42 -9.39
CA GLN A 38 -3.63 19.23 -9.34
C GLN A 38 -4.43 18.96 -10.62
N LEU A 39 -4.42 19.89 -11.58
CA LEU A 39 -5.16 19.78 -12.84
C LEU A 39 -4.86 18.46 -13.57
N PRO A 40 -5.87 17.83 -14.23
CA PRO A 40 -5.71 16.53 -14.90
C PRO A 40 -4.54 16.47 -15.88
N GLY A 41 -4.26 17.57 -16.59
CA GLY A 41 -3.13 17.69 -17.54
C GLY A 41 -1.75 17.46 -16.91
N ASN A 42 -1.61 17.56 -15.59
CA ASN A 42 -0.36 17.27 -14.88
C ASN A 42 -0.12 15.77 -14.62
N SER A 43 -1.08 14.93 -15.02
CA SER A 43 -0.93 13.48 -14.95
C SER A 43 -0.06 12.91 -16.08
N ASP A 44 0.42 13.76 -16.99
CA ASP A 44 1.37 13.40 -18.03
C ASP A 44 2.79 13.25 -17.47
N PHE A 45 3.54 12.25 -17.95
CA PHE A 45 4.90 11.95 -17.49
C PHE A 45 5.88 13.10 -17.79
N ALA A 46 5.81 13.71 -18.98
CA ALA A 46 6.70 14.81 -19.35
C ALA A 46 6.38 16.09 -18.56
N VAL A 47 5.10 16.35 -18.26
CA VAL A 47 4.72 17.48 -17.41
C VAL A 47 5.27 17.31 -16.00
N ARG A 48 5.20 16.11 -15.41
CA ARG A 48 5.80 15.85 -14.09
C ARG A 48 7.31 16.08 -14.09
N LYS A 49 8.01 15.57 -15.11
CA LYS A 49 9.45 15.81 -15.28
C LYS A 49 9.78 17.30 -15.37
N LEU A 50 9.01 18.08 -16.14
CA LEU A 50 9.17 19.53 -16.21
C LEU A 50 9.03 20.19 -14.83
N LEU A 51 8.02 19.82 -14.04
CA LEU A 51 7.83 20.42 -12.70
C LEU A 51 8.99 20.07 -11.76
N ILE A 52 9.48 18.83 -11.82
CA ILE A 52 10.67 18.40 -11.08
C ILE A 52 11.90 19.23 -11.47
N ASP A 53 12.12 19.44 -12.78
CA ASP A 53 13.23 20.25 -13.29
C ASP A 53 13.11 21.73 -12.89
N MET A 54 11.91 22.18 -12.51
CA MET A 54 11.65 23.49 -11.91
C MET A 54 11.82 23.50 -10.38
N ASN A 55 12.51 22.50 -9.82
CA ASN A 55 12.81 22.37 -8.39
C ASN A 55 11.57 22.23 -7.50
N SER A 56 10.44 21.74 -8.04
CA SER A 56 9.18 21.68 -7.29
C SER A 56 9.25 20.80 -6.04
N VAL A 57 10.12 19.79 -6.02
CA VAL A 57 10.31 18.89 -4.88
C VAL A 57 10.81 19.67 -3.66
N ASP A 58 11.92 20.40 -3.79
CA ASP A 58 12.47 21.24 -2.73
C ASP A 58 11.52 22.37 -2.35
N ILE A 59 10.86 23.01 -3.33
CA ILE A 59 9.90 24.09 -3.06
C ILE A 59 8.77 23.61 -2.16
N LEU A 60 8.14 22.48 -2.52
CA LEU A 60 7.03 21.92 -1.75
C LEU A 60 7.47 21.45 -0.36
N LEU A 61 8.66 20.86 -0.24
CA LEU A 61 9.20 20.43 1.05
C LEU A 61 9.63 21.59 1.94
N ASN A 62 10.08 22.71 1.38
CA ASN A 62 10.40 23.92 2.14
C ASN A 62 9.12 24.62 2.63
N LEU A 63 8.07 24.70 1.79
CA LEU A 63 6.75 25.16 2.23
C LEU A 63 6.18 24.25 3.32
N PHE A 64 6.33 22.93 3.17
CA PHE A 64 5.93 21.96 4.18
C PHE A 64 6.59 22.24 5.54
N ASP A 65 7.89 22.54 5.59
CA ASP A 65 8.56 22.90 6.84
C ASP A 65 7.96 24.16 7.47
N LEU A 66 7.75 25.22 6.68
CA LEU A 66 7.16 26.48 7.15
C LEU A 66 5.79 26.26 7.80
N TYR A 67 4.93 25.43 7.17
CA TYR A 67 3.59 25.18 7.67
C TYR A 67 3.53 24.14 8.79
N THR A 68 4.51 23.25 8.87
CA THR A 68 4.67 22.31 9.99
C THR A 68 5.01 23.06 11.27
N LEU A 69 5.85 24.10 11.20
CA LEU A 69 6.24 24.93 12.36
C LEU A 69 5.05 25.65 13.03
N VAL A 70 4.05 26.05 12.23
CA VAL A 70 2.84 26.73 12.73
C VAL A 70 1.66 25.77 12.95
N GLY A 71 1.88 24.46 12.84
CA GLY A 71 0.86 23.44 13.10
C GLY A 71 -0.27 23.34 12.08
N ASN A 72 -0.09 23.85 10.85
CA ASN A 72 -1.12 23.80 9.81
C ASN A 72 -1.07 22.45 9.04
N TYR A 73 -1.48 21.37 9.69
CA TYR A 73 -1.40 20.01 9.15
C TYR A 73 -2.28 19.77 7.92
N CYS A 74 -3.41 20.48 7.78
CA CYS A 74 -4.26 20.39 6.58
C CYS A 74 -3.51 20.89 5.34
N LEU A 75 -2.80 22.01 5.46
CA LEU A 75 -2.03 22.56 4.35
C LEU A 75 -0.78 21.73 4.06
N CYS A 76 -0.11 21.22 5.10
CA CYS A 76 0.99 20.28 4.94
C CYS A 76 0.55 19.02 4.17
N THR A 77 -0.64 18.51 4.47
CA THR A 77 -1.24 17.36 3.77
C THR A 77 -1.45 17.69 2.29
N LEU A 78 -1.97 18.88 1.97
CA LEU A 78 -2.18 19.30 0.60
C LEU A 78 -0.86 19.43 -0.18
N LEU A 79 0.18 20.02 0.44
CA LEU A 79 1.52 20.14 -0.15
C LEU A 79 2.10 18.77 -0.50
N LEU A 80 2.05 17.82 0.43
CA LEU A 80 2.56 16.48 0.21
C LEU A 80 1.71 15.68 -0.81
N ASN A 81 0.39 15.89 -0.85
CA ASN A 81 -0.46 15.30 -1.89
C ASN A 81 -0.11 15.82 -3.29
N VAL A 82 0.20 17.12 -3.43
CA VAL A 82 0.72 17.68 -4.69
C VAL A 82 2.08 17.07 -5.02
N LEU A 83 2.97 16.95 -4.02
CA LEU A 83 4.28 16.32 -4.21
C LEU A 83 4.16 14.87 -4.70
N SER A 84 3.34 14.04 -4.05
CA SER A 84 3.06 12.66 -4.48
C SER A 84 2.60 12.58 -5.94
N ARG A 85 1.76 13.52 -6.39
CA ARG A 85 1.33 13.58 -7.79
C ARG A 85 2.49 13.90 -8.73
N ILE A 86 3.38 14.83 -8.36
CA ILE A 86 4.52 15.25 -9.17
C ILE A 86 5.59 14.15 -9.26
N ILE A 87 5.90 13.46 -8.17
CA ILE A 87 6.97 12.45 -8.15
C ILE A 87 6.54 11.08 -8.67
N LYS A 88 5.26 10.91 -9.02
CA LYS A 88 4.74 9.60 -9.46
C LYS A 88 5.47 9.11 -10.72
N GLY A 89 6.19 8.00 -10.60
CA GLY A 89 7.03 7.46 -11.67
C GLY A 89 8.37 8.18 -11.86
N HIS A 90 8.75 9.05 -10.92
CA HIS A 90 10.01 9.80 -10.87
C HIS A 90 10.64 9.70 -9.47
N SER A 91 10.81 8.49 -8.95
CA SER A 91 11.33 8.24 -7.61
C SER A 91 12.74 8.79 -7.40
N GLU A 92 13.54 8.89 -8.47
CA GLU A 92 14.87 9.48 -8.51
C GLU A 92 14.90 10.96 -8.11
N SER A 93 13.77 11.66 -8.23
CA SER A 93 13.64 13.07 -7.85
C SER A 93 13.61 13.29 -6.34
N VAL A 94 13.37 12.23 -5.56
CA VAL A 94 13.34 12.28 -4.10
C VAL A 94 14.63 11.70 -3.53
N SER A 95 15.50 12.58 -3.01
CA SER A 95 16.77 12.21 -2.41
C SER A 95 16.64 11.63 -1.00
N GLU A 96 17.68 10.97 -0.50
CA GLU A 96 17.79 10.51 0.90
C GLU A 96 17.58 11.64 1.90
N LYS A 97 18.02 12.87 1.59
CA LYS A 97 17.77 14.06 2.42
C LYS A 97 16.27 14.38 2.52
N HIS A 98 15.55 14.29 1.41
CA HIS A 98 14.10 14.50 1.38
C HIS A 98 13.38 13.42 2.20
N ILE A 99 13.79 12.16 2.03
CA ILE A 99 13.27 11.02 2.78
C ILE A 99 13.51 11.19 4.28
N GLN A 100 14.74 11.53 4.70
CA GLN A 100 15.07 11.72 6.11
C GLN A 100 14.24 12.82 6.76
N LYS A 101 13.99 13.93 6.05
CA LYS A 101 13.09 15.00 6.51
C LYS A 101 11.68 14.47 6.80
N LEU A 102 11.13 13.69 5.87
CA LEU A 102 9.79 13.11 6.00
C LEU A 102 9.72 12.06 7.11
N ILE A 103 10.74 11.23 7.26
CA ILE A 103 10.86 10.25 8.36
C ILE A 103 10.86 10.94 9.73
N ASN A 104 11.60 12.05 9.86
CA ASN A 104 11.64 12.81 11.11
C ASN A 104 10.26 13.40 11.45
N SER A 105 9.57 13.96 10.45
CA SER A 105 8.21 14.47 10.62
C SER A 105 7.20 13.36 10.95
N LEU A 106 7.29 12.21 10.30
CA LEU A 106 6.46 11.04 10.59
C LEU A 106 6.66 10.55 12.03
N SER A 107 7.92 10.42 12.46
CA SER A 107 8.27 10.02 13.83
C SER A 107 7.64 10.98 14.86
N LYS A 108 7.79 12.29 14.63
CA LYS A 108 7.20 13.31 15.51
C LYS A 108 5.68 13.19 15.59
N LEU A 109 5.00 13.06 14.44
CA LEU A 109 3.54 12.94 14.40
C LEU A 109 3.02 11.67 15.08
N ILE A 110 3.71 10.54 14.91
CA ILE A 110 3.37 9.28 15.59
C ILE A 110 3.49 9.45 17.10
N ASN A 111 4.59 10.04 17.59
CA ASN A 111 4.78 10.29 19.03
C ASN A 111 3.69 11.23 19.59
N GLU A 112 3.34 12.30 18.87
CA GLU A 112 2.29 13.22 19.31
C GLU A 112 0.87 12.60 19.34
N LEU A 113 0.63 11.49 18.63
CA LEU A 113 -0.62 10.73 18.71
C LEU A 113 -0.70 9.88 19.97
N GLU A 114 0.43 9.60 20.64
CA GLU A 114 0.43 8.99 21.97
C GLU A 114 -0.14 9.96 23.00
N GLU A 115 0.14 11.26 22.85
CA GLU A 115 -0.31 12.32 23.76
C GLU A 115 -1.74 12.80 23.49
N ASN A 116 -2.11 12.97 22.20
CA ASN A 116 -3.45 13.42 21.82
C ASN A 116 -3.94 12.75 20.52
N PRO A 117 -4.75 11.69 20.62
CA PRO A 117 -5.13 10.84 19.49
C PRO A 117 -6.27 11.42 18.61
N SER A 118 -6.92 12.51 19.03
CA SER A 118 -8.23 12.94 18.49
C SER A 118 -8.20 13.77 17.19
N THR A 119 -7.06 13.86 16.49
CA THR A 119 -6.89 14.84 15.40
C THR A 119 -6.84 14.21 14.00
N ASP A 120 -7.96 14.31 13.27
CA ASP A 120 -8.10 13.85 11.86
C ASP A 120 -7.02 14.40 10.92
N SER A 121 -6.58 15.64 11.16
CA SER A 121 -5.53 16.30 10.38
C SER A 121 -4.15 15.65 10.53
N LYS A 122 -3.83 15.04 11.69
CA LYS A 122 -2.56 14.32 11.89
C LYS A 122 -2.55 13.01 11.12
N PHE A 123 -3.63 12.24 11.17
CA PHE A 123 -3.74 11.00 10.38
C PHE A 123 -3.69 11.28 8.87
N SER A 124 -4.36 12.34 8.41
CA SER A 124 -4.29 12.80 7.03
C SER A 124 -2.86 13.18 6.62
N LEU A 125 -2.12 13.83 7.51
CA LEU A 125 -0.73 14.19 7.24
C LEU A 125 0.20 12.96 7.22
N ILE A 126 0.02 12.03 8.16
CA ILE A 126 0.74 10.75 8.19
C ILE A 126 0.50 9.98 6.89
N ALA A 127 -0.74 9.92 6.40
CA ALA A 127 -1.07 9.31 5.12
C ALA A 127 -0.30 9.97 3.96
N ALA A 128 -0.29 11.30 3.90
CA ALA A 128 0.42 12.03 2.85
C ALA A 128 1.96 11.82 2.91
N ILE A 129 2.53 11.72 4.11
CA ILE A 129 3.95 11.39 4.28
C ILE A 129 4.25 9.98 3.77
N TYR A 130 3.48 8.96 4.19
CA TYR A 130 3.64 7.61 3.67
C TYR A 130 3.49 7.57 2.15
N SER A 131 2.57 8.37 1.59
CA SER A 131 2.36 8.49 0.15
C SER A 131 3.64 8.88 -0.60
N VAL A 132 4.34 9.91 -0.09
CA VAL A 132 5.61 10.35 -0.68
C VAL A 132 6.71 9.31 -0.50
N LEU A 133 6.81 8.70 0.70
CA LEU A 133 7.83 7.69 1.02
C LEU A 133 7.71 6.42 0.16
N HIS A 134 6.49 5.94 -0.13
CA HIS A 134 6.34 4.75 -0.96
C HIS A 134 6.56 5.04 -2.44
N LEU A 135 6.17 6.23 -2.92
CA LEU A 135 6.46 6.66 -4.28
C LEU A 135 7.97 6.86 -4.52
N SER A 136 8.71 7.34 -3.51
CA SER A 136 10.18 7.41 -3.59
C SER A 136 10.86 6.05 -3.63
N CYS A 137 10.15 4.97 -3.29
CA CYS A 137 10.66 3.60 -3.35
C CYS A 137 10.34 2.87 -4.66
N THR A 138 9.46 3.38 -5.52
CA THR A 138 9.07 2.66 -6.75
C THR A 138 10.24 2.63 -7.73
N LYS A 139 10.66 1.43 -8.18
CA LYS A 139 11.84 1.24 -9.04
C LYS A 139 13.10 1.98 -8.54
N ASN A 140 13.33 1.96 -7.22
CA ASN A 140 14.45 2.68 -6.63
C ASN A 140 14.96 1.94 -5.38
N GLU A 141 15.89 1.02 -5.61
CA GLU A 141 16.49 0.18 -4.58
C GLU A 141 17.32 0.99 -3.59
N ARG A 142 17.95 2.08 -4.05
CA ARG A 142 18.73 2.98 -3.21
C ARG A 142 17.87 3.59 -2.10
N ASN A 143 16.71 4.14 -2.46
CA ASN A 143 15.77 4.73 -1.50
C ASN A 143 15.19 3.67 -0.56
N ARG A 144 14.85 2.48 -1.07
CA ARG A 144 14.42 1.35 -0.22
C ARG A 144 15.48 1.00 0.82
N THR A 145 16.72 0.82 0.39
CA THR A 145 17.87 0.49 1.24
C THR A 145 18.08 1.56 2.32
N PHE A 146 18.06 2.84 1.94
CA PHE A 146 18.20 3.95 2.89
C PHE A 146 17.10 3.93 3.96
N ILE A 147 15.83 3.80 3.56
CA ILE A 147 14.70 3.75 4.48
C ILE A 147 14.81 2.55 5.41
N PHE A 148 15.21 1.39 4.89
CA PHE A 148 15.30 0.16 5.67
C PHE A 148 16.39 0.20 6.75
N GLN A 149 17.40 1.06 6.60
CA GLN A 149 18.43 1.31 7.61
C GLN A 149 17.95 2.24 8.75
N THR A 150 16.77 2.84 8.62
CA THR A 150 16.16 3.69 9.65
C THR A 150 15.21 2.90 10.57
N GLN A 151 14.69 3.56 11.61
CA GLN A 151 13.67 2.97 12.50
C GLN A 151 12.24 3.05 11.94
N THR A 152 12.03 3.62 10.75
CA THR A 152 10.69 3.91 10.24
C THR A 152 9.83 2.68 10.04
N VAL A 153 10.40 1.54 9.66
CA VAL A 153 9.66 0.27 9.54
C VAL A 153 9.11 -0.17 10.89
N ALA A 154 9.94 -0.17 11.94
CA ALA A 154 9.52 -0.52 13.28
C ALA A 154 8.48 0.47 13.82
N GLN A 155 8.68 1.77 13.63
CA GLN A 155 7.71 2.81 13.99
C GLN A 155 6.38 2.66 13.26
N THR A 156 6.38 2.22 12.00
CA THR A 156 5.14 1.96 11.24
C THR A 156 4.36 0.81 11.87
N ILE A 157 5.03 -0.25 12.30
CA ILE A 157 4.40 -1.39 12.98
C ILE A 157 3.83 -0.95 14.35
N SER A 158 4.58 -0.16 15.12
CA SER A 158 4.10 0.41 16.39
C SER A 158 2.90 1.34 16.16
N PHE A 159 2.91 2.15 15.11
CA PHE A 159 1.78 2.99 14.74
C PHE A 159 0.54 2.16 14.38
N PHE A 160 0.70 1.03 13.69
CA PHE A 160 -0.42 0.12 13.43
C PHE A 160 -0.95 -0.52 14.72
N MET A 161 -0.07 -0.87 15.67
CA MET A 161 -0.50 -1.29 17.00
C MET A 161 -1.32 -0.19 17.68
N ARG A 162 -0.87 1.06 17.61
CA ARG A 162 -1.62 2.21 18.13
C ARG A 162 -2.99 2.36 17.48
N ILE A 163 -3.12 2.13 16.17
CA ILE A 163 -4.43 2.09 15.50
C ILE A 163 -5.32 1.00 16.09
N THR A 164 -4.79 -0.19 16.44
CA THR A 164 -5.63 -1.22 17.07
C THR A 164 -6.20 -0.77 18.42
N GLU A 165 -5.44 0.00 19.19
CA GLU A 165 -5.86 0.53 20.49
C GLU A 165 -6.94 1.59 20.33
N LEU A 166 -6.79 2.47 19.34
CA LEU A 166 -7.72 3.57 19.05
C LEU A 166 -8.95 3.15 18.24
N PHE A 167 -9.01 1.89 17.79
CA PHE A 167 -9.99 1.42 16.81
C PHE A 167 -11.44 1.63 17.27
N ASP A 168 -11.69 1.44 18.58
CA ASP A 168 -13.03 1.54 19.16
C ASP A 168 -13.34 2.99 19.61
N ASP A 169 -12.32 3.83 19.78
CA ASP A 169 -12.42 5.21 20.26
C ASP A 169 -12.57 6.24 19.14
N LEU A 170 -12.13 5.90 17.91
CA LEU A 170 -12.14 6.81 16.76
C LEU A 170 -12.94 6.21 15.60
N PRO A 171 -13.64 7.05 14.81
CA PRO A 171 -14.24 6.59 13.56
C PRO A 171 -13.18 5.96 12.64
N PHE A 172 -13.49 4.82 12.04
CA PHE A 172 -12.56 4.11 11.14
C PHE A 172 -11.94 5.00 10.06
N ASN A 173 -12.75 5.90 9.49
CA ASN A 173 -12.31 6.79 8.42
C ASN A 173 -11.25 7.81 8.86
N THR A 174 -11.11 8.08 10.16
CA THR A 174 -10.10 8.99 10.70
C THR A 174 -8.69 8.44 10.48
N PHE A 175 -8.45 7.17 10.81
CA PHE A 175 -7.12 6.56 10.68
C PHE A 175 -6.91 5.74 9.41
N TYR A 176 -7.99 5.36 8.72
CA TYR A 176 -7.92 4.50 7.53
C TYR A 176 -6.99 5.02 6.42
N PRO A 177 -6.98 6.32 6.05
CA PRO A 177 -6.04 6.83 5.05
C PRO A 177 -4.59 6.55 5.43
N ALA A 178 -4.23 6.74 6.71
CA ALA A 178 -2.89 6.48 7.22
C ALA A 178 -2.56 4.98 7.24
N LEU A 179 -3.52 4.14 7.63
CA LEU A 179 -3.37 2.68 7.58
C LEU A 179 -3.12 2.18 6.15
N LYS A 180 -3.91 2.68 5.20
CA LYS A 180 -3.82 2.33 3.79
C LYS A 180 -2.47 2.73 3.18
N GLU A 181 -2.07 3.98 3.33
CA GLU A 181 -0.79 4.47 2.78
C GLU A 181 0.40 3.82 3.52
N GLY A 182 0.31 3.57 4.83
CA GLY A 182 1.32 2.82 5.57
C GLY A 182 1.46 1.37 5.07
N CYS A 183 0.36 0.73 4.70
CA CYS A 183 0.39 -0.59 4.05
C CYS A 183 1.07 -0.51 2.67
N GLY A 184 0.79 0.54 1.90
CA GLY A 184 1.47 0.82 0.63
C GLY A 184 2.97 1.01 0.81
N PHE A 185 3.37 1.75 1.83
CA PHE A 185 4.76 1.95 2.23
C PHE A 185 5.46 0.64 2.56
N LEU A 186 4.93 -0.19 3.46
CA LEU A 186 5.54 -1.48 3.79
C LEU A 186 5.70 -2.38 2.55
N ARG A 187 4.68 -2.44 1.68
CA ARG A 187 4.78 -3.21 0.42
C ARG A 187 5.86 -2.68 -0.51
N SER A 188 5.99 -1.35 -0.63
CA SER A 188 6.98 -0.73 -1.52
C SER A 188 8.42 -1.11 -1.17
N LEU A 189 8.70 -1.43 0.10
CA LEU A 189 10.02 -1.88 0.57
C LEU A 189 10.33 -3.34 0.21
N THR A 190 9.33 -4.11 -0.23
CA THR A 190 9.45 -5.54 -0.54
C THR A 190 9.51 -5.84 -2.05
N LEU A 191 9.60 -4.79 -2.88
CA LEU A 191 9.61 -4.91 -4.34
C LEU A 191 11.01 -5.19 -4.87
N ASP A 192 11.09 -6.08 -5.86
CA ASP A 192 12.26 -6.31 -6.71
C ASP A 192 11.95 -5.79 -8.13
N ASP A 193 11.75 -4.47 -8.27
CA ASP A 193 11.25 -3.81 -9.49
C ASP A 193 12.23 -2.78 -10.11
N ASP A 194 13.41 -2.61 -9.50
CA ASP A 194 14.46 -1.72 -10.00
C ASP A 194 15.38 -2.50 -10.95
N LEU A 195 15.42 -2.05 -12.20
CA LEU A 195 16.21 -2.69 -13.26
C LEU A 195 17.63 -2.11 -13.36
N ASP A 196 17.94 -1.04 -12.61
CA ASP A 196 19.24 -0.39 -12.61
C ASP A 196 20.23 -1.08 -11.65
N VAL A 197 19.76 -2.06 -10.87
CA VAL A 197 20.57 -2.90 -9.97
C VAL A 197 20.48 -4.37 -10.38
N GLU A 198 21.56 -5.13 -10.14
CA GLU A 198 21.60 -6.56 -10.48
C GLU A 198 20.69 -7.39 -9.55
N PHE A 199 20.63 -7.03 -8.27
CA PHE A 199 19.82 -7.70 -7.25
C PHE A 199 19.16 -6.68 -6.32
N GLY A 200 17.85 -6.83 -6.08
CA GLY A 200 17.11 -6.10 -5.06
C GLY A 200 17.12 -6.82 -3.71
N LEU A 201 16.76 -6.09 -2.65
CA LEU A 201 16.65 -6.62 -1.29
C LEU A 201 15.19 -6.91 -0.88
N GLY A 202 14.24 -6.97 -1.83
CA GLY A 202 12.81 -7.08 -1.53
C GLY A 202 12.45 -8.30 -0.67
N SER A 203 13.00 -9.47 -1.01
CA SER A 203 12.81 -10.70 -0.23
C SER A 203 13.45 -10.65 1.17
N GLU A 204 14.61 -10.01 1.31
CA GLU A 204 15.27 -9.82 2.60
C GLU A 204 14.50 -8.83 3.49
N ASN A 205 14.04 -7.73 2.90
CA ASN A 205 13.22 -6.73 3.56
C ASN A 205 11.90 -7.34 4.06
N ALA A 206 11.21 -8.11 3.23
CA ALA A 206 9.99 -8.82 3.62
C ALA A 206 10.22 -9.73 4.83
N ARG A 207 11.34 -10.47 4.84
CA ARG A 207 11.73 -11.34 5.96
C ARG A 207 11.99 -10.54 7.23
N THR A 208 12.67 -9.41 7.13
CA THR A 208 12.99 -8.57 8.30
C THR A 208 11.75 -7.91 8.87
N ILE A 209 10.84 -7.40 8.03
CA ILE A 209 9.53 -6.89 8.47
C ILE A 209 8.76 -7.98 9.23
N ALA A 210 8.70 -9.20 8.68
CA ALA A 210 7.96 -10.31 9.27
C ALA A 210 8.52 -10.79 10.62
N LYS A 211 9.83 -10.68 10.80
CA LYS A 211 10.53 -11.08 12.02
C LYS A 211 10.33 -10.12 13.18
N ASN A 212 9.83 -8.91 12.95
CA ASN A 212 9.37 -8.05 14.04
C ASN A 212 8.25 -8.77 14.79
N ASP A 213 8.42 -8.96 16.11
CA ASP A 213 7.54 -9.82 16.90
C ASP A 213 6.08 -9.39 16.88
N LEU A 214 5.84 -8.09 16.76
CA LEU A 214 4.50 -7.50 16.76
C LEU A 214 3.86 -7.50 15.36
N CYS A 215 4.64 -7.65 14.29
CA CYS A 215 4.12 -7.43 12.93
C CYS A 215 2.90 -8.31 12.63
N LEU A 216 3.03 -9.63 12.70
CA LEU A 216 1.92 -10.53 12.36
C LEU A 216 0.74 -10.38 13.33
N GLU A 217 1.02 -10.21 14.62
CA GLU A 217 0.00 -10.03 15.66
C GLU A 217 -0.85 -8.77 15.41
N VAL A 218 -0.20 -7.64 15.11
CA VAL A 218 -0.87 -6.36 14.83
C VAL A 218 -1.77 -6.47 13.61
N PHE A 219 -1.29 -7.07 12.52
CA PHE A 219 -2.09 -7.25 11.31
C PHE A 219 -3.31 -8.13 11.56
N VAL A 220 -3.14 -9.26 12.25
CA VAL A 220 -4.24 -10.14 12.67
C VAL A 220 -5.25 -9.35 13.51
N LYS A 221 -4.80 -8.61 14.53
CA LYS A 221 -5.67 -7.81 15.40
C LYS A 221 -6.46 -6.77 14.62
N LEU A 222 -5.82 -6.04 13.70
CA LEU A 222 -6.49 -5.06 12.85
C LEU A 222 -7.55 -5.72 11.96
N ILE A 223 -7.23 -6.82 11.29
CA ILE A 223 -8.19 -7.50 10.40
C ILE A 223 -9.38 -8.01 11.22
N SER A 224 -9.14 -8.63 12.38
CA SER A 224 -10.21 -9.09 13.28
C SER A 224 -11.13 -7.95 13.72
N LYS A 225 -10.56 -6.81 14.12
CA LYS A 225 -11.34 -5.62 14.51
C LYS A 225 -12.19 -5.09 13.35
N ILE A 226 -11.64 -5.04 12.13
CA ILE A 226 -12.38 -4.62 10.94
C ILE A 226 -13.49 -5.61 10.60
N LEU A 227 -13.22 -6.92 10.58
CA LEU A 227 -14.22 -7.95 10.29
C LEU A 227 -15.39 -7.95 11.28
N ASN A 228 -15.14 -7.59 12.54
CA ASN A 228 -16.16 -7.48 13.58
C ASN A 228 -16.87 -6.11 13.58
N SER A 229 -16.43 -5.18 12.74
CA SER A 229 -17.09 -3.89 12.52
C SER A 229 -18.06 -3.97 11.33
N SER A 230 -18.89 -2.94 11.15
CA SER A 230 -19.70 -2.77 9.93
C SER A 230 -18.87 -2.32 8.71
N ASN A 231 -17.54 -2.22 8.83
CA ASN A 231 -16.66 -1.74 7.79
C ASN A 231 -15.96 -2.90 7.06
N VAL A 232 -15.97 -2.86 5.73
CA VAL A 232 -15.28 -3.83 4.87
C VAL A 232 -14.00 -3.27 4.21
N SER A 233 -13.72 -1.98 4.45
CA SER A 233 -12.55 -1.28 3.89
C SER A 233 -11.28 -1.62 4.66
N GLY A 234 -10.12 -1.51 4.01
CA GLY A 234 -8.81 -1.78 4.63
C GLY A 234 -8.41 -3.25 4.76
N ILE A 235 -9.35 -4.20 4.77
CA ILE A 235 -9.02 -5.64 4.78
C ILE A 235 -8.14 -6.01 3.57
N SER A 236 -8.48 -5.51 2.37
CA SER A 236 -7.68 -5.72 1.17
C SER A 236 -6.27 -5.16 1.31
N ASP A 237 -6.09 -4.00 1.95
CA ASP A 237 -4.77 -3.40 2.12
C ASP A 237 -3.90 -4.23 3.06
N LEU A 238 -4.48 -4.69 4.18
CA LEU A 238 -3.80 -5.54 5.15
C LEU A 238 -3.41 -6.89 4.54
N PHE A 239 -4.31 -7.57 3.82
CA PHE A 239 -3.97 -8.85 3.18
C PHE A 239 -2.99 -8.73 2.02
N GLN A 240 -3.05 -7.65 1.23
CA GLN A 240 -2.04 -7.41 0.20
C GLN A 240 -0.65 -7.28 0.82
N THR A 241 -0.54 -6.61 1.96
CA THR A 241 0.73 -6.49 2.69
C THR A 241 1.15 -7.81 3.34
N LEU A 242 0.24 -8.53 4.00
CA LEU A 242 0.54 -9.87 4.53
C LEU A 242 1.01 -10.83 3.44
N SER A 243 0.43 -10.76 2.23
CA SER A 243 0.85 -11.59 1.10
C SER A 243 2.28 -11.31 0.66
N THR A 244 2.81 -10.11 0.89
CA THR A 244 4.22 -9.79 0.59
C THR A 244 5.18 -10.20 1.72
N ILE A 245 4.68 -10.35 2.94
CA ILE A 245 5.47 -10.60 4.15
C ILE A 245 5.50 -12.09 4.49
N ILE A 246 4.35 -12.77 4.46
CA ILE A 246 4.18 -14.21 4.71
C ILE A 246 4.66 -14.98 3.48
N THR A 247 5.97 -15.15 3.37
CA THR A 247 6.61 -15.77 2.20
C THR A 247 7.45 -17.00 2.55
N ARG A 248 7.49 -17.39 3.83
CA ARG A 248 8.31 -18.48 4.38
C ARG A 248 7.52 -19.29 5.41
N GLU A 249 7.87 -20.57 5.53
CA GLU A 249 7.18 -21.56 6.37
C GLU A 249 7.01 -21.08 7.82
N GLU A 250 8.08 -20.58 8.45
CA GLU A 250 8.01 -20.17 9.86
C GLU A 250 7.06 -18.97 10.09
N LEU A 251 6.89 -18.13 9.08
CA LEU A 251 6.00 -16.98 9.12
C LEU A 251 4.54 -17.41 8.91
N CYS A 252 4.31 -18.38 8.02
CA CYS A 252 2.99 -18.98 7.82
C CYS A 252 2.51 -19.65 9.11
N THR A 253 3.38 -20.44 9.77
CA THR A 253 3.08 -21.09 11.04
C THR A 253 2.84 -20.07 12.15
N LYS A 254 3.65 -19.01 12.24
CA LYS A 254 3.44 -17.92 13.21
C LYS A 254 2.11 -17.19 12.96
N PHE A 255 1.78 -16.91 11.69
CA PHE A 255 0.48 -16.33 11.33
C PHE A 255 -0.70 -17.23 11.71
N ALA A 256 -0.60 -18.54 11.47
CA ALA A 256 -1.60 -19.51 11.89
C ALA A 256 -1.77 -19.52 13.43
N SER A 257 -0.67 -19.45 14.18
CA SER A 257 -0.70 -19.40 15.66
C SER A 257 -1.40 -18.17 16.23
N PHE A 258 -1.48 -17.08 15.44
CA PHE A 258 -2.26 -15.88 15.77
C PHE A 258 -3.71 -15.94 15.26
N ASN A 259 -4.28 -17.12 15.02
CA ASN A 259 -5.64 -17.25 14.47
C ASN A 259 -5.80 -16.73 13.02
N GLY A 260 -4.70 -16.62 12.27
CA GLY A 260 -4.70 -16.06 10.93
C GLY A 260 -5.50 -16.87 9.90
N ILE A 261 -5.60 -18.20 10.08
CA ILE A 261 -6.38 -19.09 9.22
C ILE A 261 -7.87 -18.76 9.33
N ASP A 262 -8.39 -18.66 10.55
CA ASP A 262 -9.80 -18.34 10.79
C ASP A 262 -10.17 -16.97 10.23
N ILE A 263 -9.28 -15.98 10.37
CA ILE A 263 -9.49 -14.64 9.82
C ILE A 263 -9.55 -14.66 8.28
N LEU A 264 -8.72 -15.47 7.62
CA LEU A 264 -8.78 -15.68 6.17
C LEU A 264 -10.11 -16.34 5.77
N MET A 265 -10.50 -17.39 6.50
CA MET A 265 -11.76 -18.10 6.28
C MET A 265 -12.97 -17.18 6.43
N GLN A 266 -13.03 -16.41 7.52
CA GLN A 266 -14.09 -15.44 7.79
C GLN A 266 -14.14 -14.35 6.72
N THR A 267 -12.97 -13.87 6.26
CA THR A 267 -12.87 -12.87 5.18
C THR A 267 -13.46 -13.39 3.87
N ILE A 268 -13.09 -14.60 3.45
CA ILE A 268 -13.62 -15.19 2.22
C ILE A 268 -15.11 -15.44 2.36
N TYR A 269 -15.53 -16.03 3.48
CA TYR A 269 -16.94 -16.32 3.74
C TYR A 269 -17.81 -15.05 3.68
N SER A 270 -17.41 -13.96 4.34
CA SER A 270 -18.17 -12.72 4.36
C SER A 270 -18.27 -12.06 2.97
N ASN A 271 -17.21 -12.13 2.16
CA ASN A 271 -17.16 -11.50 0.84
C ASN A 271 -17.79 -12.33 -0.28
N ILE A 272 -17.92 -13.66 -0.12
CA ILE A 272 -18.52 -14.56 -1.11
C ILE A 272 -19.99 -14.87 -0.79
N LYS A 273 -20.37 -15.03 0.48
CA LYS A 273 -21.78 -15.29 0.83
C LYS A 273 -22.66 -14.07 0.57
N SER A 274 -22.12 -12.86 0.75
CA SER A 274 -22.76 -11.60 0.38
C SER A 274 -23.19 -11.53 -1.09
N THR A 275 -22.60 -12.33 -1.98
CA THR A 275 -23.00 -12.38 -3.40
C THR A 275 -24.36 -13.05 -3.62
N THR A 276 -24.96 -13.65 -2.58
CA THR A 276 -26.20 -14.46 -2.69
C THR A 276 -27.45 -13.78 -2.13
N LEU A 277 -27.36 -12.66 -1.42
CA LEU A 277 -28.51 -11.91 -0.88
C LEU A 277 -28.22 -10.38 -0.91
N GLU A 278 -28.92 -9.66 -1.80
CA GLU A 278 -29.31 -8.23 -1.84
C GLU A 278 -28.42 -7.08 -1.29
N LEU A 279 -27.19 -7.32 -0.86
CA LEU A 279 -26.22 -6.27 -0.55
C LEU A 279 -24.92 -6.59 -1.28
N HIS A 280 -24.65 -5.85 -2.36
CA HIS A 280 -23.39 -5.86 -3.11
C HIS A 280 -22.19 -5.48 -2.21
N LEU A 281 -21.73 -6.38 -1.33
CA LEU A 281 -20.58 -6.17 -0.43
C LEU A 281 -19.38 -7.05 -0.80
N SER A 282 -19.44 -7.82 -1.89
CA SER A 282 -18.26 -8.53 -2.39
C SER A 282 -17.24 -7.50 -2.88
N ASN A 283 -16.08 -7.42 -2.23
CA ASN A 283 -14.95 -6.64 -2.70
C ASN A 283 -13.95 -7.57 -3.41
N PRO A 284 -13.89 -7.57 -4.75
CA PRO A 284 -13.00 -8.47 -5.49
C PRO A 284 -11.52 -8.30 -5.11
N SER A 285 -11.09 -7.10 -4.73
CA SER A 285 -9.72 -6.88 -4.26
C SER A 285 -9.44 -7.61 -2.94
N THR A 286 -10.40 -7.60 -2.01
CA THR A 286 -10.31 -8.36 -0.76
C THR A 286 -10.26 -9.86 -1.03
N VAL A 287 -11.15 -10.39 -1.88
CA VAL A 287 -11.17 -11.81 -2.24
C VAL A 287 -9.85 -12.25 -2.88
N ARG A 288 -9.32 -11.46 -3.82
CA ARG A 288 -8.00 -11.72 -4.43
C ARG A 288 -6.89 -11.74 -3.40
N ALA A 289 -6.86 -10.75 -2.51
CA ALA A 289 -5.83 -10.66 -1.48
C ALA A 289 -5.90 -11.85 -0.50
N ALA A 290 -7.10 -12.28 -0.13
CA ALA A 290 -7.29 -13.46 0.70
C ALA A 290 -6.85 -14.76 -0.02
N CYS A 291 -7.19 -14.93 -1.30
CA CYS A 291 -6.74 -16.08 -2.10
C CYS A 291 -5.20 -16.14 -2.18
N ARG A 292 -4.54 -15.00 -2.42
CA ARG A 292 -3.07 -14.87 -2.43
C ARG A 292 -2.46 -15.26 -1.08
N ALA A 293 -3.04 -14.78 0.02
CA ALA A 293 -2.57 -15.11 1.36
C ALA A 293 -2.72 -16.61 1.67
N ILE A 294 -3.86 -17.23 1.34
CA ILE A 294 -4.07 -18.68 1.50
C ILE A 294 -3.02 -19.46 0.72
N ARG A 295 -2.88 -19.13 -0.58
CA ARG A 295 -1.90 -19.74 -1.48
C ARG A 295 -0.49 -19.66 -0.89
N ASN A 296 -0.09 -18.48 -0.40
CA ASN A 296 1.23 -18.29 0.21
C ASN A 296 1.41 -19.14 1.48
N CYS A 297 0.40 -19.22 2.34
CA CYS A 297 0.44 -20.06 3.53
C CYS A 297 0.67 -21.53 3.17
N VAL A 298 -0.16 -22.11 2.30
CA VAL A 298 -0.15 -23.56 2.04
C VAL A 298 0.91 -24.02 1.04
N SER A 299 1.44 -23.11 0.22
CA SER A 299 2.59 -23.39 -0.66
C SER A 299 3.91 -23.42 0.11
N ARG A 300 3.99 -22.73 1.25
CA ARG A 300 5.18 -22.68 2.12
C ARG A 300 5.09 -23.60 3.32
N SER A 301 3.88 -23.89 3.80
CA SER A 301 3.60 -24.82 4.89
C SER A 301 2.48 -25.78 4.48
N PRO A 302 2.79 -26.84 3.70
CA PRO A 302 1.82 -27.85 3.27
C PRO A 302 0.99 -28.46 4.41
N GLU A 303 1.53 -28.49 5.62
CA GLU A 303 0.91 -28.99 6.84
C GLU A 303 -0.30 -28.16 7.25
N LEU A 304 -0.36 -26.87 6.88
CA LEU A 304 -1.49 -26.00 7.18
C LEU A 304 -2.72 -26.29 6.31
N ARG A 305 -2.60 -27.10 5.24
CA ARG A 305 -3.73 -27.42 4.34
C ARG A 305 -4.91 -28.03 5.10
N SER A 306 -4.63 -28.95 6.03
CA SER A 306 -5.70 -29.56 6.84
C SER A 306 -6.41 -28.52 7.69
N SER A 307 -5.69 -27.56 8.28
CA SER A 307 -6.30 -26.48 9.06
C SER A 307 -7.18 -25.54 8.23
N PHE A 308 -6.94 -25.44 6.92
CA PHE A 308 -7.82 -24.69 6.01
C PHE A 308 -9.05 -25.48 5.55
N LEU A 309 -8.93 -26.81 5.40
CA LEU A 309 -9.98 -27.65 4.81
C LEU A 309 -10.86 -28.36 5.84
N THR A 310 -10.33 -28.62 7.03
CA THR A 310 -11.00 -29.33 8.11
C THR A 310 -10.88 -28.58 9.43
N SER A 311 -11.98 -28.48 10.19
CA SER A 311 -11.97 -28.00 11.58
C SER A 311 -11.35 -29.02 12.54
N ASP A 312 -11.10 -28.63 13.77
CA ASP A 312 -10.61 -29.53 14.84
C ASP A 312 -11.53 -30.74 15.09
N SER A 313 -12.81 -30.62 14.76
CA SER A 313 -13.80 -31.72 14.81
C SER A 313 -13.75 -32.66 13.59
N GLY A 314 -12.85 -32.42 12.64
CA GLY A 314 -12.74 -33.15 11.37
C GLY A 314 -13.81 -32.81 10.34
N ALA A 315 -14.61 -31.75 10.56
CA ALA A 315 -15.64 -31.32 9.63
C ALA A 315 -15.06 -30.41 8.52
N ASP A 316 -15.60 -30.52 7.30
CA ASP A 316 -15.25 -29.67 6.16
C ASP A 316 -15.56 -28.19 6.48
N THR A 317 -14.58 -27.30 6.30
CA THR A 317 -14.72 -25.87 6.58
C THR A 317 -15.56 -25.12 5.54
N GLY A 318 -15.82 -25.75 4.39
CA GLY A 318 -16.47 -25.16 3.23
C GLY A 318 -15.53 -24.35 2.33
N LEU A 319 -14.23 -24.25 2.64
CA LEU A 319 -13.30 -23.38 1.90
C LEU A 319 -13.27 -23.71 0.40
N GLU A 320 -13.17 -24.98 0.03
CA GLU A 320 -13.10 -25.38 -1.38
C GLU A 320 -14.33 -24.89 -2.15
N LYS A 321 -15.53 -24.97 -1.56
CA LYS A 321 -16.78 -24.49 -2.17
C LYS A 321 -16.79 -22.96 -2.30
N LEU A 322 -16.25 -22.26 -1.30
CA LEU A 322 -16.10 -20.81 -1.32
C LEU A 322 -15.13 -20.38 -2.44
N LEU A 323 -13.95 -20.99 -2.52
CA LEU A 323 -12.98 -20.69 -3.58
C LEU A 323 -13.52 -21.02 -4.99
N ASN A 324 -14.26 -22.12 -5.14
CA ASN A 324 -14.97 -22.41 -6.39
C ASN A 324 -16.01 -21.33 -6.75
N SER A 325 -16.63 -20.70 -5.77
CA SER A 325 -17.51 -19.55 -6.01
C SER A 325 -16.73 -18.30 -6.41
N ALA A 326 -15.52 -18.09 -5.86
CA ALA A 326 -14.62 -17.00 -6.25
C ALA A 326 -14.18 -17.10 -7.72
N LEU A 327 -14.11 -18.30 -8.30
CA LEU A 327 -13.82 -18.50 -9.74
C LEU A 327 -14.79 -17.76 -10.66
N LYS A 328 -16.02 -17.51 -10.20
CA LYS A 328 -17.07 -16.79 -10.95
C LYS A 328 -16.84 -15.28 -10.99
N ILE A 329 -15.92 -14.75 -10.19
CA ILE A 329 -15.54 -13.34 -10.18
C ILE A 329 -14.34 -13.20 -11.13
N PRO A 330 -14.49 -12.55 -12.32
CA PRO A 330 -13.45 -12.58 -13.36
C PRO A 330 -12.07 -12.10 -12.88
N SER A 331 -12.04 -11.06 -12.04
CA SER A 331 -10.78 -10.53 -11.51
C SER A 331 -10.12 -11.44 -10.48
N CYS A 332 -10.87 -12.35 -9.84
CA CYS A 332 -10.38 -13.27 -8.79
C CYS A 332 -9.99 -14.65 -9.32
N CYS A 333 -10.34 -14.98 -10.57
CA CYS A 333 -10.27 -16.34 -11.10
C CYS A 333 -8.87 -16.96 -10.93
N ASP A 334 -7.82 -16.26 -11.35
CA ASP A 334 -6.45 -16.80 -11.34
C ASP A 334 -5.93 -17.06 -9.93
N GLU A 335 -6.17 -16.14 -8.99
CA GLU A 335 -5.73 -16.30 -7.60
C GLU A 335 -6.54 -17.38 -6.88
N ALA A 336 -7.83 -17.51 -7.17
CA ALA A 336 -8.66 -18.59 -6.63
C ALA A 336 -8.23 -19.96 -7.18
N LYS A 337 -7.91 -20.08 -8.48
CA LYS A 337 -7.33 -21.30 -9.06
C LYS A 337 -6.00 -21.66 -8.42
N ALA A 338 -5.12 -20.67 -8.23
CA ALA A 338 -3.82 -20.88 -7.60
C ALA A 338 -3.95 -21.33 -6.14
N ALA A 339 -4.89 -20.75 -5.37
CA ALA A 339 -5.18 -21.18 -4.02
C ALA A 339 -5.73 -22.62 -3.97
N LEU A 340 -6.70 -22.98 -4.82
CA LEU A 340 -7.24 -24.34 -4.93
C LEU A 340 -6.16 -25.36 -5.26
N ARG A 341 -5.28 -25.05 -6.23
CA ARG A 341 -4.16 -25.91 -6.60
C ARG A 341 -3.22 -26.14 -5.42
N ASP A 342 -2.80 -25.07 -4.73
CA ASP A 342 -1.80 -25.18 -3.66
C ASP A 342 -2.39 -25.80 -2.37
N LEU A 343 -3.73 -25.81 -2.23
CA LEU A 343 -4.49 -26.58 -1.24
C LEU A 343 -4.64 -28.08 -1.58
N ASN A 344 -4.24 -28.52 -2.77
CA ASN A 344 -4.53 -29.83 -3.34
C ASN A 344 -6.04 -30.11 -3.53
N CYS A 345 -6.86 -29.07 -3.73
CA CYS A 345 -8.26 -29.20 -4.13
C CYS A 345 -8.38 -29.45 -5.64
N LYS A 346 -9.56 -29.92 -6.08
CA LYS A 346 -9.80 -30.11 -7.52
C LYS A 346 -9.88 -28.75 -8.22
N VAL A 347 -9.08 -28.55 -9.27
CA VAL A 347 -9.12 -27.36 -10.11
C VAL A 347 -8.83 -27.71 -11.57
N GLU A 348 -9.57 -27.10 -12.49
CA GLU A 348 -9.30 -27.21 -13.92
C GLU A 348 -8.36 -26.08 -14.35
N LEU A 349 -7.15 -26.45 -14.76
CA LEU A 349 -6.16 -25.53 -15.33
C LEU A 349 -6.28 -25.61 -16.85
N GLN A 350 -6.48 -24.46 -17.49
CA GLN A 350 -6.38 -24.35 -18.94
C GLN A 350 -4.93 -24.04 -19.29
N GLU A 351 -4.27 -24.94 -20.00
CA GLU A 351 -2.94 -24.67 -20.55
C GLU A 351 -3.05 -23.58 -21.61
N LEU A 352 -2.40 -22.43 -21.38
CA LEU A 352 -2.39 -21.30 -22.32
C LEU A 352 -1.23 -21.39 -23.33
N TRP A 353 -0.23 -22.22 -23.05
CA TRP A 353 0.95 -22.38 -23.90
C TRP A 353 1.25 -23.86 -24.09
N ASN A 354 1.06 -24.34 -25.32
CA ASN A 354 1.17 -25.76 -25.64
C ASN A 354 2.56 -26.11 -26.21
N GLY A 355 3.54 -25.20 -26.12
CA GLY A 355 4.92 -25.45 -26.55
C GLY A 355 5.16 -25.73 -28.02
N HIS A 356 4.16 -25.53 -28.90
CA HIS A 356 4.36 -25.75 -30.32
C HIS A 356 5.20 -24.61 -30.88
N SER A 357 6.47 -24.89 -31.17
CA SER A 357 7.32 -24.00 -31.95
C SER A 357 6.63 -23.77 -33.30
N GLN A 358 6.41 -22.50 -33.67
CA GLN A 358 6.13 -22.16 -35.06
C GLN A 358 7.40 -22.49 -35.86
N SER A 359 7.48 -23.72 -36.33
CA SER A 359 8.40 -24.16 -37.37
C SER A 359 8.01 -23.48 -38.67
N GLY A 360 8.39 -22.21 -38.82
CA GLY A 360 7.96 -21.38 -39.95
C GLY A 360 8.87 -20.23 -40.35
N LEU A 361 10.08 -20.12 -39.77
CA LEU A 361 11.07 -19.10 -40.19
C LEU A 361 12.44 -19.74 -40.42
N LEU A 362 12.49 -20.73 -41.30
CA LEU A 362 13.71 -21.12 -42.01
C LEU A 362 13.34 -21.39 -43.46
N ASN A 363 13.54 -20.38 -44.30
CA ASN A 363 13.94 -20.41 -45.71
C ASN A 363 13.31 -19.25 -46.50
N SER A 364 13.99 -18.11 -46.49
CA SER A 364 14.04 -17.24 -47.67
C SER A 364 15.50 -16.83 -47.85
N SER A 365 16.17 -17.62 -48.67
CA SER A 365 17.43 -17.30 -49.35
C SER A 365 17.24 -16.11 -50.28
#